data_AF-A0A973F913-F1
#
_entry.id   AF-A0A973F913-F1
#
_cell.length_a   1.000
_cell.length_b   1.000
_cell.length_c   1.000
_cell.angle_alpha   90.00
_cell.angle_beta   90.00
_cell.angle_gamma   90.00
#
_symmetry.space_group_name_H-M   'P 1'
#
loop_
_entity.id
_entity.type
_entity.pdbx_description
1 polymer ?
#
loop_
_entity_poly.entity_id
_entity_poly.type
_entity_poly.pdbx_seq_one_letter_code
_entity_poly.pdbx_strand_id
1 'polypeptide(L)' 'MAQITFKGNPVETSGSLPGTGSEAPFFCLVKTDLSEAGPADFASMRMVLNIFPSL' A
#
# COMPACT_ATOMS: atom_id res chain seq x y z
N MET A 1 -8.12 -11.34 -2.92
CA MET A 1 -7.00 -11.94 -2.18
C MET A 1 -5.91 -12.28 -3.18
N ALA A 2 -4.65 -12.01 -2.86
CA ALA A 2 -3.51 -12.40 -3.68
C ALA A 2 -2.81 -13.61 -3.03
N GLN A 3 -2.48 -14.60 -3.86
CA GLN A 3 -1.61 -15.71 -3.46
C GLN A 3 -0.15 -15.28 -3.65
N ILE A 4 0.64 -15.36 -2.59
CA ILE A 4 2.07 -15.05 -2.61
C ILE A 4 2.87 -16.14 -1.90
N THR A 5 4.19 -16.07 -1.99
CA THR A 5 5.10 -16.97 -1.27
C THR A 5 5.92 -16.20 -0.24
N PHE A 6 5.96 -16.66 1.01
CA PHE A 6 6.82 -16.13 2.07
C PHE A 6 7.79 -17.21 2.54
N LYS A 7 9.10 -16.98 2.32
CA LYS A 7 10.18 -17.95 2.61
C LYS A 7 9.90 -19.34 2.01
N GLY A 8 9.34 -19.38 0.79
CA GLY A 8 8.98 -20.61 0.08
C GLY A 8 7.62 -21.22 0.44
N ASN A 9 6.91 -20.68 1.45
CA ASN A 9 5.59 -21.16 1.84
C ASN A 9 4.48 -20.32 1.20
N PRO A 10 3.42 -20.94 0.64
CA PRO A 10 2.25 -20.21 0.16
C PRO A 10 1.55 -19.48 1.30
N VAL A 11 1.16 -18.23 1.06
CA VAL A 11 0.35 -17.42 1.98
C VAL A 11 -0.64 -16.55 1.20
N GLU A 12 -1.78 -16.27 1.82
CA GLU A 12 -2.84 -15.43 1.26
C GLU A 12 -2.85 -14.05 1.94
N THR A 13 -2.97 -13.00 1.13
CA THR A 13 -3.23 -11.65 1.66
C THR A 13 -4.70 -11.49 2.05
N SER A 14 -4.98 -10.70 3.09
CA SER A 14 -6.34 -10.44 3.56
C SER A 14 -7.22 -9.66 2.56
N GLY A 15 -6.61 -8.97 1.59
CA GLY A 15 -7.29 -8.18 0.58
C GLY A 15 -6.75 -8.40 -0.85
N SER A 16 -7.32 -7.69 -1.82
CA SER A 16 -6.84 -7.66 -3.21
C SER A 16 -6.06 -6.38 -3.49
N LEU A 17 -5.09 -6.44 -4.40
CA LEU A 17 -4.47 -5.23 -4.94
C LEU A 17 -5.44 -4.51 -5.91
N PRO A 18 -5.39 -3.17 -5.98
CA PRO A 18 -6.15 -2.42 -6.97
C PRO A 18 -5.69 -2.77 -8.39
N GLY A 19 -6.63 -2.78 -9.33
CA GLY A 19 -6.34 -3.04 -10.74
C GLY A 19 -5.69 -1.84 -11.43
N THR A 20 -5.06 -2.06 -12.58
CA THR A 20 -4.55 -0.95 -13.40
C THR A 20 -5.70 -0.07 -13.88
N GLY A 21 -5.60 1.25 -13.66
CA GLY A 21 -6.63 2.21 -14.06
C GLY A 21 -7.78 2.39 -13.06
N SER A 22 -7.83 1.61 -11.97
CA SER A 22 -8.75 1.88 -10.87
C SER A 22 -8.23 3.02 -9.99
N GLU A 23 -9.13 3.74 -9.34
CA GLU A 23 -8.76 4.69 -8.29
C GLU A 23 -8.02 3.98 -7.15
N ALA A 24 -7.03 4.67 -6.58
CA ALA A 24 -6.29 4.15 -5.44
C ALA A 24 -7.20 4.13 -4.20
N PRO A 25 -7.23 3.03 -3.42
CA PRO A 25 -7.97 2.98 -2.17
C PRO A 25 -7.51 4.05 -1.18
N PHE A 26 -8.44 4.56 -0.38
CA PHE A 26 -8.11 5.49 0.71
C PHE A 26 -7.16 4.83 1.73
N PHE A 27 -6.22 5.61 2.24
CA PHE A 27 -5.35 5.23 3.34
C PHE A 27 -5.07 6.44 4.25
N CYS A 28 -4.74 6.15 5.51
CA CYS A 28 -4.16 7.11 6.44
C CYS A 28 -2.97 6.41 7.12
N LEU A 29 -1.77 6.91 6.87
CA LEU A 29 -0.50 6.36 7.37
C LEU A 29 0.18 7.37 8.30
N VAL A 30 1.20 6.93 9.03
CA VAL A 30 1.94 7.75 9.99
C VAL A 30 3.35 8.01 9.48
N LYS A 31 3.75 9.29 9.45
CA LYS A 31 5.10 9.75 9.07
C LYS A 31 6.10 9.57 10.22
N THR A 32 7.38 9.77 9.92
CA THR A 32 8.48 9.74 10.91
C THR A 32 8.34 10.82 11.98
N ASP A 33 7.67 11.93 11.66
CA ASP A 33 7.37 13.01 12.60
C ASP A 33 6.05 12.81 13.37
N LEU A 34 5.47 11.59 13.29
CA LEU A 34 4.21 11.18 13.91
C LEU A 34 2.95 11.86 13.37
N SER A 35 3.06 12.68 12.32
CA SER A 35 1.88 13.26 11.67
C SER A 35 1.23 12.30 10.68
N GLU A 36 -0.05 12.49 10.42
CA GLU A 36 -0.81 11.68 9.44
C GLU A 36 -0.42 12.03 8.00
N ALA A 37 -0.53 11.04 7.11
CA ALA A 37 -0.38 11.16 5.66
C ALA A 37 -1.49 10.39 4.94
N GLY A 38 -2.19 11.08 4.05
CA GLY A 38 -3.24 10.49 3.21
C GLY A 38 -3.15 10.93 1.75
N PRO A 39 -4.03 10.42 0.86
CA PRO A 39 -4.00 10.72 -0.57
C PRO A 39 -4.05 12.22 -0.91
N ALA A 40 -4.74 13.02 -0.10
CA ALA A 40 -4.89 14.46 -0.32
C ALA A 40 -3.56 15.22 -0.25
N ASP A 41 -2.62 14.78 0.58
CA ASP A 41 -1.29 15.38 0.71
C ASP A 41 -0.45 15.26 -0.57
N PHE A 42 -0.87 14.37 -1.49
CA PHE A 42 -0.13 14.03 -2.71
C PHE A 42 -0.96 14.21 -3.99
N ALA A 43 -2.10 14.91 -3.93
CA ALA A 43 -3.11 14.94 -5.00
C ALA A 43 -2.61 15.44 -6.37
N SER A 44 -1.54 16.25 -6.39
CA SER A 44 -0.96 16.80 -7.63
C SER A 44 0.35 16.11 -8.05
N MET A 45 0.68 14.97 -7.43
CA MET A 45 1.93 14.26 -7.66
C MET A 45 1.68 12.84 -8.14
N ARG A 46 2.60 12.33 -8.97
CA ARG A 46 2.64 10.89 -9.25
C ARG A 46 3.24 10.17 -8.04
N MET A 47 2.41 9.42 -7.33
CA MET A 47 2.81 8.64 -6.17
C MET A 47 3.34 7.26 -6.57
N VAL A 48 4.40 6.81 -5.90
CA VAL A 48 4.88 5.42 -5.93
C VAL A 48 4.83 4.88 -4.51
N LEU A 49 3.98 3.90 -4.25
CA LEU A 49 3.88 3.23 -2.95
C LEU A 49 4.84 2.03 -2.92
N ASN A 50 5.91 2.14 -2.13
CA ASN A 50 6.92 1.08 -1.97
C ASN A 50 6.67 0.33 -0.66
N ILE A 51 6.09 -0.88 -0.74
CA ILE A 51 5.49 -1.59 0.40
C ILE A 51 6.38 -2.78 0.80
N PHE A 52 6.77 -2.86 2.07
CA PHE A 52 7.64 -3.91 2.63
C PHE A 52 7.04 -4.53 3.92
N PRO A 53 7.40 -5.78 4.27
CA PRO A 53 7.07 -6.33 5.59
C PRO A 53 7.74 -5.57 6.75
N SER A 54 8.95 -5.05 6.53
CA SER A 54 9.72 -4.19 7.44
C SER A 54 10.76 -3.42 6.63
N LEU A 55 11.08 -2.19 7.04
CA LEU A 55 12.22 -1.40 6.54
C LEU A 55 13.50 -1.73 7.33
#